data_AF-A0A2P4R689-F1
#
_entry.id   AF-A0A2P4R689-F1
#
_cell.length_a   1.000
_cell.length_b   1.000
_cell.length_c   1.000
_cell.angle_alpha   90.00
_cell.angle_beta   90.00
_cell.angle_gamma   90.00
#
_symmetry.space_group_name_H-M   'P 1'
#
loop_
_entity.id
_entity.type
_entity.pdbx_description
1 polymer ?
#
loop_
_entity_poly.entity_id
_entity_poly.type
_entity_poly.pdbx_seq_one_letter_code
_entity_poly.pdbx_strand_id
1 'polypeptide(L)'
;MGKSTYKFQEIIGVSIFAALGTILMFFEFPVLIWLPFLKVDLSDVVTIIGSFAFGPVGGILIALIKSVVHVLVTGSGLAGLIGNGAAFVGAVALLLPFDYFWKKNKKITAVIVGTISLTVIMSILNYLVVMPLYMNVIGMKLNMSLAEYVATSVVPFNIVKALIISAAVIIVYPRIKGHFAIK
;
A
#
# COMPACT_ATOMS: atom_id res chain seq x y z
N MET A 1 -19.74 -17.29 -21.60
CA MET A 1 -18.27 -17.43 -21.46
C MET A 1 -17.96 -18.55 -20.47
N GLY A 2 -16.96 -19.38 -20.78
CA GLY A 2 -16.53 -20.47 -19.88
C GLY A 2 -15.67 -19.94 -18.71
N LYS A 3 -15.56 -20.73 -17.63
CA LYS A 3 -14.76 -20.39 -16.44
C LYS A 3 -13.29 -20.05 -16.76
N SER A 4 -12.72 -20.65 -17.81
CA SER A 4 -11.35 -20.39 -18.27
C SER A 4 -11.16 -18.96 -18.79
N THR A 5 -12.12 -18.44 -19.57
CA THR A 5 -12.05 -17.09 -20.13
C THR A 5 -12.11 -16.02 -19.05
N TYR A 6 -12.92 -16.23 -18.00
CA TYR A 6 -13.00 -15.30 -16.86
C TYR A 6 -11.68 -15.23 -16.08
N LYS A 7 -11.06 -16.39 -15.79
CA LYS A 7 -9.73 -16.42 -15.14
C LYS A 7 -8.66 -15.71 -15.96
N PHE A 8 -8.70 -15.85 -17.28
CA PHE A 8 -7.76 -15.17 -18.18
C PHE A 8 -7.95 -13.64 -18.13
N GLN A 9 -9.20 -13.17 -18.13
CA GLN A 9 -9.50 -11.73 -17.99
C GLN A 9 -9.09 -11.17 -16.62
N GLU A 10 -9.26 -11.92 -15.54
CA GLU A 10 -8.82 -11.52 -14.20
C GLU A 10 -7.30 -11.33 -14.15
N ILE A 11 -6.52 -12.25 -14.73
CA ILE A 11 -5.06 -12.16 -14.80
C ILE A 11 -4.63 -10.91 -15.60
N ILE A 12 -5.27 -10.66 -16.74
CA ILE A 12 -5.01 -9.45 -17.53
C ILE A 12 -5.35 -8.19 -16.72
N GLY A 13 -6.50 -8.16 -16.05
CA GLY A 13 -6.93 -7.05 -15.21
C GLY A 13 -5.94 -6.75 -14.08
N VAL A 14 -5.52 -7.78 -13.35
CA VAL A 14 -4.47 -7.68 -12.30
C VAL A 14 -3.17 -7.13 -12.89
N SER A 15 -2.76 -7.57 -14.08
CA SER A 15 -1.53 -7.11 -14.74
C SER A 15 -1.59 -5.63 -15.11
N ILE A 16 -2.72 -5.18 -15.68
CA ILE A 16 -2.94 -3.76 -16.04
C ILE A 16 -2.96 -2.88 -14.78
N PHE A 17 -3.66 -3.31 -13.73
CA PHE A 17 -3.70 -2.57 -12.47
C PHE A 17 -2.33 -2.54 -11.77
N ALA A 18 -1.55 -3.62 -11.86
CA ALA A 18 -0.19 -3.65 -11.34
C ALA A 18 0.73 -2.69 -12.11
N ALA A 19 0.63 -2.64 -13.44
CA ALA A 19 1.37 -1.68 -14.25
C ALA A 19 1.01 -0.23 -13.89
N LEU A 20 -0.30 0.07 -13.79
CA LEU A 20 -0.77 1.39 -13.37
C LEU A 20 -0.30 1.74 -11.94
N GLY A 21 -0.40 0.79 -11.01
CA GLY A 21 0.10 0.95 -9.64
C GLY A 21 1.60 1.25 -9.63
N THR A 22 2.39 0.55 -10.44
CA THR A 22 3.83 0.80 -10.57
C THR A 22 4.10 2.23 -11.06
N ILE A 23 3.39 2.67 -12.10
CA ILE A 23 3.53 4.03 -12.64
C ILE A 23 3.25 5.06 -11.55
N LEU A 24 2.16 4.89 -10.79
CA LEU A 24 1.80 5.81 -9.71
C LEU A 24 2.81 5.80 -8.56
N MET A 25 3.48 4.66 -8.32
CA MET A 25 4.49 4.53 -7.27
C MET A 25 5.73 5.41 -7.54
N PHE A 26 6.06 5.71 -8.80
CA PHE A 26 7.15 6.65 -9.12
C PHE A 26 6.86 8.10 -8.72
N PHE A 27 5.59 8.45 -8.49
CA PHE A 27 5.18 9.76 -7.98
C PHE A 27 5.09 9.75 -6.45
N GLU A 28 6.01 9.04 -5.80
CA GLU A 28 6.14 9.00 -4.35
C GLU A 28 6.74 10.30 -3.78
N PHE A 29 6.19 10.80 -2.69
CA PHE A 29 6.66 12.02 -2.03
C PHE A 29 6.68 11.88 -0.51
N PRO A 30 7.64 12.52 0.19
CA PRO A 30 7.68 12.52 1.64
C PRO A 30 6.58 13.43 2.19
N VAL A 31 5.68 12.87 3.01
CA VAL A 31 4.62 13.65 3.67
C VAL A 31 5.15 14.35 4.92
N LEU A 32 6.07 13.69 5.63
CA LEU A 32 6.77 14.29 6.76
C LEU A 32 8.13 14.78 6.25
N ILE A 33 8.27 16.10 6.11
CA ILE A 33 9.44 16.75 5.47
C ILE A 33 10.77 16.34 6.14
N TRP A 34 10.73 16.10 7.45
CA TRP A 34 11.90 15.67 8.21
C TRP A 34 12.24 14.16 8.05
N LEU A 35 11.42 13.38 7.33
CA LEU A 35 11.56 11.93 7.13
C LEU A 35 11.52 11.54 5.65
N PRO A 36 12.61 11.77 4.89
CA PRO A 36 12.62 11.63 3.43
C PRO A 36 12.43 10.20 2.93
N PHE A 37 12.60 9.18 3.78
CA PHE A 37 12.41 7.77 3.41
C PHE A 37 10.97 7.28 3.60
N LEU A 38 10.15 7.98 4.40
CA LEU A 38 8.73 7.66 4.58
C LEU A 38 7.91 8.39 3.51
N LYS A 39 7.67 7.71 2.40
CA LYS A 39 6.99 8.28 1.24
C LYS A 39 5.58 7.74 1.07
N VAL A 40 4.68 8.62 0.64
CA VAL A 40 3.33 8.29 0.22
C VAL A 40 3.24 8.39 -1.29
N ASP A 41 2.48 7.48 -1.88
CA ASP A 41 2.18 7.42 -3.29
C ASP A 41 0.71 6.97 -3.49
N LEU A 42 0.12 7.27 -4.63
CA LEU A 42 -1.29 6.94 -4.90
C LEU A 42 -1.50 5.52 -5.48
N SER A 43 -0.45 4.68 -5.55
CA SER A 43 -0.58 3.33 -6.10
C SER A 43 -1.42 2.40 -5.21
N ASP A 44 -1.49 2.66 -3.90
CA ASP A 44 -2.35 1.92 -2.97
C ASP A 44 -3.85 2.12 -3.29
N VAL A 45 -4.21 3.26 -3.89
CA VAL A 45 -5.59 3.50 -4.39
C VAL A 45 -5.95 2.50 -5.48
N VAL A 46 -5.04 2.30 -6.45
CA VAL A 46 -5.20 1.31 -7.53
C VAL A 46 -5.27 -0.10 -6.96
N THR A 47 -4.48 -0.37 -5.93
CA THR A 47 -4.43 -1.68 -5.27
C THR A 47 -5.77 -2.02 -4.59
N ILE A 48 -6.36 -1.06 -3.86
CA ILE A 48 -7.68 -1.21 -3.21
C ILE A 48 -8.80 -1.29 -4.25
N ILE A 49 -8.79 -0.46 -5.28
CA ILE A 49 -9.79 -0.57 -6.35
C ILE A 49 -9.68 -1.92 -7.06
N GLY A 50 -8.45 -2.39 -7.30
CA GLY A 50 -8.18 -3.71 -7.84
C GLY A 50 -8.70 -4.84 -6.96
N SER A 51 -8.70 -4.69 -5.63
CA SER A 51 -9.29 -5.71 -4.73
C SER A 51 -10.82 -5.72 -4.76
N PHE A 52 -11.46 -4.59 -5.03
CA PHE A 52 -12.89 -4.55 -5.33
C PHE A 52 -13.22 -5.28 -6.63
N ALA A 53 -12.34 -5.18 -7.63
CA ALA A 53 -12.52 -5.77 -8.95
C ALA A 53 -12.22 -7.28 -9.02
N PHE A 54 -11.11 -7.70 -8.41
CA PHE A 54 -10.52 -9.04 -8.57
C PHE A 54 -10.43 -9.81 -7.24
N GLY A 55 -11.12 -9.31 -6.21
CA GLY A 55 -11.07 -9.85 -4.86
C GLY A 55 -9.77 -9.52 -4.10
N PRO A 56 -9.71 -9.87 -2.80
CA PRO A 56 -8.56 -9.55 -1.95
C PRO A 56 -7.25 -10.13 -2.48
N VAL A 57 -7.29 -11.33 -3.08
CA VAL A 57 -6.10 -11.97 -3.68
C VAL A 57 -5.60 -11.18 -4.88
N GLY A 58 -6.48 -10.70 -5.76
CA GLY A 58 -6.09 -9.85 -6.88
C GLY A 58 -5.45 -8.55 -6.42
N GLY A 59 -5.99 -7.93 -5.36
CA GLY A 59 -5.40 -6.77 -4.71
C GLY A 59 -3.99 -7.02 -4.15
N ILE A 60 -3.78 -8.14 -3.45
CA ILE A 60 -2.45 -8.55 -2.95
C ILE A 60 -1.47 -8.75 -4.11
N LEU A 61 -1.90 -9.40 -5.20
CA LEU A 61 -1.07 -9.60 -6.38
C LEU A 61 -0.68 -8.27 -7.04
N ILE A 62 -1.61 -7.31 -7.15
CA ILE A 62 -1.32 -5.95 -7.63
C ILE A 62 -0.26 -5.28 -6.74
N ALA A 63 -0.41 -5.37 -5.41
CA ALA A 63 0.55 -4.79 -4.47
C ALA A 63 1.94 -5.43 -4.59
N LEU A 64 2.00 -6.75 -4.79
CA LEU A 64 3.24 -7.48 -4.91
C LEU A 64 3.96 -7.10 -6.21
N ILE A 65 3.26 -7.21 -7.34
CA ILE A 65 3.83 -6.95 -8.66
C ILE A 65 4.32 -5.51 -8.75
N LYS A 66 3.52 -4.52 -8.30
CA LYS A 66 3.96 -3.12 -8.36
C LYS A 66 5.24 -2.87 -7.56
N SER A 67 5.36 -3.47 -6.38
CA SER A 67 6.50 -3.26 -5.49
C SER A 67 7.76 -3.93 -6.04
N VAL A 68 7.60 -5.12 -6.63
CA VAL A 68 8.69 -5.84 -7.31
C VAL A 68 9.16 -5.05 -8.53
N VAL A 69 8.25 -4.61 -9.40
CA VAL A 69 8.63 -3.85 -10.60
C VAL A 69 9.28 -2.53 -10.21
N HIS A 70 8.75 -1.82 -9.22
CA HIS A 70 9.33 -0.56 -8.77
C HIS A 70 10.76 -0.74 -8.24
N VAL A 71 11.04 -1.79 -7.47
CA VAL A 71 12.41 -2.05 -6.97
C VAL A 71 13.37 -2.42 -8.11
N LEU A 72 12.91 -3.20 -9.09
CA LEU A 72 13.72 -3.59 -10.25
C LEU A 72 14.06 -2.39 -11.13
N VAL A 73 13.11 -1.48 -11.33
CA VAL A 73 13.29 -0.31 -12.21
C VAL A 73 14.09 0.79 -11.51
N THR A 74 13.84 1.06 -10.23
CA THR A 74 14.58 2.10 -9.50
C THR A 74 16.02 1.70 -9.19
N GLY A 75 16.33 0.40 -9.15
CA GLY A 75 17.68 -0.09 -8.84
C GLY A 75 18.18 0.38 -7.47
N SER A 76 17.26 0.65 -6.53
CA SER A 76 17.51 1.35 -5.25
C SER A 76 18.26 0.52 -4.19
N GLY A 77 18.86 -0.61 -4.59
CA GLY A 77 19.69 -1.47 -3.75
C GLY A 77 18.96 -2.04 -2.54
N LEU A 78 19.71 -2.33 -1.47
CA LEU A 78 19.17 -2.93 -0.24
C LEU A 78 18.15 -2.01 0.47
N ALA A 79 18.41 -0.69 0.49
CA ALA A 79 17.47 0.27 1.07
C ALA A 79 16.14 0.28 0.29
N GLY A 80 16.22 0.20 -1.04
CA GLY A 80 15.09 0.01 -1.93
C GLY A 80 14.30 -1.25 -1.64
N LEU A 81 14.97 -2.38 -1.47
CA LEU A 81 14.34 -3.67 -1.16
C LEU A 81 13.59 -3.63 0.18
N ILE A 82 14.19 -3.05 1.22
CA ILE A 82 13.54 -2.89 2.52
C ILE A 82 12.31 -1.98 2.39
N GLY A 83 12.46 -0.82 1.73
CA GLY A 83 11.38 0.15 1.54
C GLY A 83 10.22 -0.39 0.72
N ASN A 84 10.48 -1.06 -0.41
CA ASN A 84 9.46 -1.66 -1.26
C ASN A 84 8.78 -2.85 -0.58
N GLY A 85 9.52 -3.64 0.20
CA GLY A 85 8.94 -4.69 1.04
C GLY A 85 7.99 -4.11 2.09
N ALA A 86 8.38 -3.03 2.76
CA ALA A 86 7.53 -2.31 3.70
C ALA A 86 6.30 -1.70 3.02
N ALA A 87 6.45 -1.15 1.81
CA ALA A 87 5.35 -0.63 1.01
C ALA A 87 4.33 -1.73 0.65
N PHE A 88 4.79 -2.92 0.25
CA PHE A 88 3.95 -4.09 0.00
C PHE A 88 3.15 -4.50 1.25
N VAL A 89 3.82 -4.66 2.39
CA VAL A 89 3.15 -5.05 3.64
C VAL A 89 2.14 -3.98 4.06
N GLY A 90 2.49 -2.70 3.95
CA GLY A 90 1.58 -1.59 4.23
C GLY A 90 0.35 -1.60 3.32
N ALA A 91 0.54 -1.81 2.01
CA ALA A 91 -0.56 -1.93 1.05
C ALA A 91 -1.55 -3.03 1.46
N VAL A 92 -1.05 -4.21 1.81
CA VAL A 92 -1.87 -5.36 2.23
C VAL A 92 -2.57 -5.09 3.57
N ALA A 93 -1.85 -4.52 4.53
CA ALA A 93 -2.36 -4.17 5.86
C ALA A 93 -3.55 -3.19 5.79
N LEU A 94 -3.50 -2.22 4.88
CA LEU A 94 -4.62 -1.31 4.63
C LEU A 94 -5.73 -2.01 3.83
N LEU A 95 -5.37 -2.72 2.76
CA LEU A 95 -6.29 -3.27 1.78
C LEU A 95 -7.26 -4.30 2.35
N LEU A 96 -6.78 -5.25 3.15
CA LEU A 96 -7.61 -6.36 3.65
C LEU A 96 -8.81 -5.89 4.49
N PRO A 97 -8.63 -5.12 5.57
CA PRO A 97 -9.77 -4.60 6.33
C PRO A 97 -10.60 -3.62 5.50
N PHE A 98 -9.97 -2.80 4.66
CA PHE A 98 -10.69 -1.84 3.83
C PHE A 98 -11.66 -2.55 2.88
N ASP A 99 -11.19 -3.57 2.15
CA ASP A 99 -12.00 -4.39 1.24
C ASP A 99 -13.17 -5.07 1.95
N TYR A 100 -12.89 -5.69 3.10
CA TYR A 100 -13.88 -6.42 3.88
C TYR A 100 -15.05 -5.51 4.35
N PHE A 101 -14.74 -4.36 4.94
CA PHE A 101 -15.78 -3.46 5.46
C PHE A 101 -16.45 -2.66 4.35
N TRP A 102 -15.74 -2.36 3.26
CA TRP A 102 -16.31 -1.67 2.10
C TRP A 102 -17.40 -2.49 1.42
N LYS A 103 -17.17 -3.79 1.21
CA LYS A 103 -18.16 -4.73 0.65
C LYS A 103 -19.44 -4.84 1.49
N LYS A 104 -19.35 -4.54 2.79
CA LYS A 104 -20.50 -4.48 3.71
C LYS A 104 -21.19 -3.12 3.74
N ASN A 105 -20.85 -2.22 2.82
CA ASN A 105 -21.32 -0.84 2.78
C ASN A 105 -20.98 -0.03 4.05
N LYS A 106 -19.95 -0.43 4.80
CA LYS A 106 -19.49 0.23 6.03
C LYS A 106 -18.24 1.07 5.75
N LYS A 107 -18.40 2.10 4.89
CA LYS A 107 -17.26 2.92 4.41
C LYS A 107 -16.46 3.56 5.53
N ILE A 108 -17.12 4.15 6.52
CA ILE A 108 -16.45 4.77 7.68
C ILE A 108 -15.65 3.71 8.46
N THR A 109 -16.25 2.54 8.70
CA THR A 109 -15.56 1.43 9.37
C THR A 109 -14.36 0.92 8.56
N ALA A 110 -14.46 0.89 7.23
CA ALA A 110 -13.34 0.53 6.36
C ALA A 110 -12.15 1.49 6.53
N VAL A 111 -12.41 2.80 6.58
CA VAL A 111 -11.37 3.81 6.81
C VAL A 111 -10.76 3.66 8.21
N ILE A 112 -11.59 3.54 9.25
CA ILE A 112 -11.12 3.45 10.64
C ILE A 112 -10.30 2.17 10.85
N VAL A 113 -10.84 1.01 10.51
CA VAL A 113 -10.17 -0.27 10.74
C VAL A 113 -8.96 -0.43 9.82
N GLY A 114 -9.03 0.06 8.58
CA GLY A 114 -7.89 0.10 7.68
C GLY A 114 -6.75 0.98 8.20
N THR A 115 -7.06 2.17 8.72
CA THR A 115 -6.07 3.06 9.32
C THR A 115 -5.43 2.43 10.55
N ILE A 116 -6.22 1.85 11.45
CA ILE A 116 -5.71 1.15 12.64
C ILE A 116 -4.82 -0.02 12.24
N SER A 117 -5.28 -0.85 11.29
CA SER A 117 -4.55 -2.04 10.84
C SER A 117 -3.21 -1.67 10.20
N LEU A 118 -3.21 -0.69 9.28
CA LEU A 118 -1.98 -0.17 8.68
C LEU A 118 -1.03 0.33 9.76
N THR A 119 -1.52 1.20 10.65
CA THR A 119 -0.69 1.88 11.66
C THR A 119 -0.07 0.87 12.62
N VAL A 120 -0.86 -0.09 13.14
CA VAL A 120 -0.36 -1.10 14.09
C VAL A 120 0.65 -2.03 13.41
N ILE A 121 0.31 -2.59 12.25
CA ILE A 121 1.20 -3.52 11.54
C ILE A 121 2.50 -2.83 11.15
N MET A 122 2.42 -1.61 10.60
CA MET A 122 3.61 -0.88 10.20
C MET A 122 4.44 -0.40 11.38
N SER A 123 3.84 -0.09 12.52
CA SER A 123 4.59 0.26 13.73
C SER A 123 5.38 -0.95 14.26
N ILE A 124 4.74 -2.12 14.33
CA ILE A 124 5.39 -3.38 14.72
C ILE A 124 6.50 -3.73 13.73
N LEU A 125 6.22 -3.67 12.43
CA LEU A 125 7.18 -3.98 11.38
C LEU A 125 8.38 -3.02 11.40
N ASN A 126 8.14 -1.73 11.64
CA ASN A 126 9.23 -0.76 11.76
C ASN A 126 10.07 -0.98 13.01
N TYR A 127 9.45 -1.30 14.14
CA TYR A 127 10.16 -1.56 15.38
C TYR A 127 11.01 -2.83 15.30
N LEU A 128 10.48 -3.92 14.73
CA LEU A 128 11.13 -5.23 14.76
C LEU A 128 12.03 -5.51 13.55
N VAL A 129 11.74 -4.95 12.38
CA VAL A 129 12.36 -5.37 11.12
C VAL A 129 12.93 -4.19 10.35
N VAL A 130 12.09 -3.25 9.91
CA VAL A 130 12.50 -2.22 8.94
C VAL A 130 13.57 -1.30 9.53
N MET A 131 13.33 -0.69 10.70
CA MET A 131 14.32 0.22 11.28
C MET A 131 15.61 -0.51 11.72
N PRO A 132 15.55 -1.69 12.37
CA PRO A 132 16.76 -2.47 12.62
C PRO A 132 17.57 -2.78 11.35
N LEU A 133 16.92 -3.07 10.22
CA LEU A 133 17.62 -3.27 8.95
C LEU A 133 18.23 -1.95 8.42
N TYR A 134 17.51 -0.83 8.48
CA TYR A 134 18.09 0.47 8.10
C TYR A 134 19.29 0.87 8.98
N MET A 135 19.26 0.55 10.28
CA MET A 135 20.37 0.86 11.20
C MET A 135 21.58 -0.03 10.94
N ASN A 136 21.38 -1.35 10.84
CA ASN A 136 22.49 -2.31 10.77
C ASN A 136 23.04 -2.52 9.36
N VAL A 137 22.20 -2.41 8.33
CA VAL A 137 22.58 -2.68 6.92
C VAL A 137 22.89 -1.40 6.17
N ILE A 138 22.11 -0.34 6.42
CA ILE A 138 22.23 0.95 5.70
C ILE A 138 23.03 1.97 6.54
N GLY A 139 23.31 1.70 7.82
CA GLY A 139 24.09 2.57 8.68
C GLY A 139 23.32 3.81 9.17
N MET A 140 21.99 3.78 9.12
CA MET A 140 21.15 4.87 9.61
C MET A 140 21.36 5.09 11.11
N LYS A 141 21.68 6.33 11.51
CA LYS A 141 21.80 6.72 12.92
C LYS A 141 20.53 7.44 13.35
N LEU A 142 19.97 7.02 14.49
CA LEU A 142 18.83 7.67 15.10
C LEU A 142 19.30 8.66 16.17
N ASN A 143 18.67 9.84 16.20
CA ASN A 143 18.92 10.86 17.22
C ASN A 143 18.05 10.64 18.49
N MET A 144 17.26 9.59 18.51
CA MET A 144 16.32 9.23 19.58
C MET A 144 16.22 7.71 19.69
N SER A 145 15.54 7.23 20.74
CA SER A 145 15.30 5.79 20.88
C SER A 145 14.45 5.25 19.73
N LEU A 146 14.60 3.97 19.39
CA LEU A 146 13.80 3.34 18.34
C LEU A 146 12.29 3.39 18.65
N ALA A 147 11.90 3.22 19.92
CA ALA A 147 10.51 3.30 20.34
C ALA A 147 9.93 4.70 20.14
N GLU A 148 10.68 5.73 20.55
CA GLU A 148 10.31 7.13 20.35
C GLU A 148 10.22 7.48 18.87
N TYR A 149 11.15 6.97 18.06
CA TYR A 149 11.14 7.12 16.62
C TYR A 149 9.86 6.54 16.01
N VAL A 150 9.51 5.30 16.34
CA VAL A 150 8.29 4.66 15.82
C VAL A 150 7.04 5.44 16.25
N ALA A 151 6.96 5.86 17.51
CA ALA A 151 5.81 6.58 18.05
C ALA A 151 5.63 7.98 17.43
N THR A 152 6.71 8.72 17.23
CA THR A 152 6.66 10.12 16.76
C THR A 152 6.72 10.27 15.24
N SER A 153 7.17 9.22 14.54
CA SER A 153 7.41 9.27 13.09
C SER A 153 6.54 8.27 12.32
N VAL A 154 6.65 6.98 12.66
CA VAL A 154 6.00 5.91 11.90
C VAL A 154 4.49 5.91 12.11
N VAL A 155 4.03 6.08 13.36
CA VAL A 155 2.60 6.15 13.70
C VAL A 155 1.89 7.29 12.95
N PRO A 156 2.31 8.58 13.09
CA PRO A 156 1.63 9.67 12.41
C PRO A 156 1.72 9.56 10.89
N PHE A 157 2.87 9.11 10.35
CA PHE A 157 3.00 8.87 8.91
C PHE A 157 1.94 7.90 8.38
N ASN A 158 1.79 6.73 9.03
CA ASN A 158 0.85 5.71 8.55
C ASN A 158 -0.60 6.15 8.69
N ILE A 159 -0.95 6.93 9.72
CA ILE A 159 -2.28 7.52 9.86
C ILE A 159 -2.55 8.46 8.68
N VAL A 160 -1.64 9.40 8.40
CA VAL A 160 -1.81 10.35 7.30
C VAL A 160 -1.87 9.63 5.95
N LYS A 161 -0.98 8.65 5.73
CA LYS A 161 -1.00 7.80 4.53
C LYS A 161 -2.36 7.12 4.36
N ALA A 162 -2.87 6.44 5.39
CA ALA A 162 -4.15 5.74 5.31
C ALA A 162 -5.30 6.70 4.95
N LEU A 163 -5.32 7.89 5.53
CA LEU A 163 -6.36 8.89 5.27
C LEU A 163 -6.30 9.44 3.84
N ILE A 164 -5.10 9.74 3.33
CA ILE A 164 -4.91 10.19 1.93
C ILE A 164 -5.43 9.12 0.96
N ILE A 165 -5.02 7.86 1.15
CA ILE A 165 -5.43 6.76 0.28
C ILE A 165 -6.93 6.50 0.39
N SER A 166 -7.48 6.50 1.61
CA SER A 166 -8.91 6.33 1.84
C SER A 166 -9.74 7.42 1.16
N ALA A 167 -9.33 8.68 1.30
CA ALA A 167 -10.00 9.81 0.65
C ALA A 167 -9.96 9.68 -0.88
N ALA A 168 -8.80 9.34 -1.43
CA ALA A 168 -8.64 9.11 -2.87
C ALA A 168 -9.54 7.96 -3.37
N VAL A 169 -9.60 6.83 -2.65
CA VAL A 169 -10.51 5.73 -3.01
C VAL A 169 -11.98 6.17 -3.00
N ILE A 170 -12.41 6.93 -1.98
CA ILE A 170 -13.79 7.44 -1.88
C ILE A 170 -14.14 8.37 -3.05
N ILE A 171 -13.18 9.16 -3.53
CA ILE A 171 -13.35 10.11 -4.64
C ILE A 171 -13.32 9.40 -6.00
N VAL A 172 -12.41 8.43 -6.18
CA VAL A 172 -12.16 7.78 -7.48
C VAL A 172 -13.15 6.65 -7.74
N TYR A 173 -13.39 5.77 -6.76
CA TYR A 173 -14.18 4.55 -6.96
C TYR A 173 -15.60 4.79 -7.53
N PRO A 174 -16.39 5.78 -7.04
CA PRO A 174 -17.72 6.04 -7.59
C PRO A 174 -17.72 6.44 -9.07
N ARG A 175 -16.66 7.10 -9.56
CA ARG A 175 -16.55 7.54 -10.96
C ARG A 175 -16.26 6.38 -11.92
N ILE A 176 -15.60 5.33 -11.42
CA ILE A 176 -15.18 4.19 -12.23
C ILE A 176 -16.11 2.97 -12.11
N LYS A 177 -16.91 2.87 -11.05
CA LYS A 177 -17.77 1.70 -10.77
C LYS A 177 -18.69 1.31 -11.94
N GLY A 178 -19.13 2.28 -12.77
CA GLY A 178 -19.99 2.03 -13.93
C GLY A 178 -19.26 1.69 -15.24
N HIS A 179 -17.95 1.86 -15.30
CA HIS A 179 -17.14 1.70 -16.52
C HIS A 179 -16.38 0.37 -16.56
N PHE A 180 -16.20 -0.27 -15.41
CA PHE A 180 -15.64 -1.60 -15.34
C PHE A 180 -16.77 -2.62 -15.18
N ALA A 181 -16.73 -3.70 -15.97
CA ALA A 181 -17.52 -4.91 -15.71
C ALA A 181 -16.96 -5.66 -14.49
N ILE A 182 -16.87 -4.97 -13.35
CA ILE A 182 -16.63 -5.57 -12.04
C ILE A 182 -17.95 -6.21 -11.66
N LYS A 183 -18.03 -7.53 -11.81
CA LYS A 183 -19.16 -8.31 -11.32
C LYS A 183 -19.18 -8.32 -9.80
#